data_AF-A0A091AMA6-F1
#
_entry.id   AF-A0A091AMA6-F1
#
_cell.length_a   1.000
_cell.length_b   1.000
_cell.length_c   1.000
_cell.angle_alpha   90.00
_cell.angle_beta   90.00
_cell.angle_gamma   90.00
#
_symmetry.space_group_name_H-M   'P 1'
#
loop_
_entity.id
_entity.type
_entity.pdbx_description
1 polymer ?
#
loop_
_entity_poly.entity_id
_entity_poly.type
_entity_poly.pdbx_seq_one_letter_code
_entity_poly.pdbx_strand_id
1 'polypeptide(L)'
;MWLNEFKAALILEQIDTISSLIDEIPHFETLEEIEQAAYLLQQASELAESTKRQTTQTLQHLKSTIDYLKSSQTPTDSSLNIKL
;
A
#
# COMPACT_ATOMS: atom_id res chain seq x y z
N MET A 1 -21.37 -14.51 7.82
CA MET A 1 -20.22 -14.05 8.65
C MET A 1 -19.22 -13.26 7.81
N TRP A 2 -18.79 -13.79 6.66
CA TRP A 2 -17.85 -13.13 5.75
C TRP A 2 -18.16 -11.65 5.45
N LEU A 3 -19.40 -11.30 5.06
CA LEU A 3 -19.78 -9.91 4.77
C LEU A 3 -19.57 -8.95 5.94
N ASN A 4 -19.84 -9.39 7.17
CA ASN A 4 -19.68 -8.56 8.35
C ASN A 4 -18.20 -8.36 8.70
N GLU A 5 -17.41 -9.43 8.56
CA GLU A 5 -15.96 -9.37 8.76
C GLU A 5 -15.29 -8.51 7.69
N PHE A 6 -15.70 -8.64 6.43
CA PHE A 6 -15.21 -7.83 5.31
C PHE A 6 -15.55 -6.34 5.49
N LYS A 7 -16.79 -6.02 5.90
CA LYS A 7 -17.19 -4.66 6.27
C LYS A 7 -16.35 -4.11 7.42
N ALA A 8 -16.15 -4.89 8.49
CA ALA A 8 -15.34 -4.48 9.63
C ALA A 8 -13.88 -4.23 9.23
N ALA A 9 -13.30 -5.13 8.42
CA ALA A 9 -11.94 -5.00 7.92
C ALA A 9 -11.76 -3.76 7.03
N LEU A 10 -12.76 -3.43 6.20
CA LEU A 10 -12.78 -2.19 5.41
C LEU A 10 -12.82 -0.94 6.29
N ILE A 11 -13.71 -0.89 7.27
CA ILE A 11 -13.84 0.29 8.17
C ILE A 11 -12.57 0.49 9.00
N LEU A 12 -11.95 -0.60 9.43
CA LEU A 12 -10.72 -0.57 10.23
C LEU A 12 -9.44 -0.52 9.38
N GLU A 13 -9.57 -0.45 8.05
CA GLU A 13 -8.47 -0.45 7.07
C GLU A 13 -7.45 -1.59 7.29
N GLN A 14 -7.92 -2.76 7.71
CA GLN A 14 -7.07 -3.93 7.98
C GLN A 14 -6.75 -4.68 6.68
N ILE A 15 -5.78 -4.18 5.91
CA ILE A 15 -5.43 -4.68 4.57
C ILE A 15 -5.10 -6.18 4.58
N ASP A 16 -4.41 -6.69 5.60
CA ASP A 16 -4.06 -8.12 5.70
C ASP A 16 -5.30 -9.01 5.87
N THR A 17 -6.27 -8.55 6.67
CA THR A 17 -7.56 -9.22 6.89
C THR A 17 -8.39 -9.18 5.60
N ILE A 18 -8.43 -8.04 4.91
CA ILE A 18 -9.10 -7.90 3.61
C ILE A 18 -8.50 -8.89 2.60
N SER A 19 -7.16 -8.96 2.50
CA SER A 19 -6.48 -9.89 1.60
C SER A 19 -6.84 -11.34 1.89
N SER A 20 -6.79 -11.72 3.17
CA SER A 20 -7.12 -13.08 3.61
C SER A 20 -8.56 -13.45 3.27
N LEU A 21 -9.51 -12.51 3.45
CA LEU A 21 -10.91 -12.73 3.14
C LEU A 21 -11.20 -12.80 1.63
N ILE A 22 -10.40 -12.14 0.78
CA ILE A 22 -10.54 -12.21 -0.69
C ILE A 22 -10.06 -13.56 -1.22
N ASP A 23 -9.05 -14.16 -0.59
CA ASP A 23 -8.52 -15.47 -0.97
C ASP A 23 -9.48 -16.62 -0.65
N GLU A 24 -10.42 -16.40 0.28
CA GLU A 24 -11.50 -17.34 0.59
C GLU A 24 -12.70 -17.13 -0.35
N ILE A 25 -13.30 -18.22 -0.84
CA ILE A 25 -14.53 -18.14 -1.65
C ILE A 25 -15.73 -18.01 -0.69
N PRO A 26 -16.40 -16.85 -0.61
CA PRO A 26 -17.57 -16.71 0.24
C PRO A 26 -18.78 -17.47 -0.30
N HIS A 27 -19.62 -17.96 0.62
CA HIS A 27 -20.95 -18.47 0.29
C HIS A 27 -21.99 -17.37 0.54
N PHE A 28 -22.89 -17.17 -0.41
CA PHE A 28 -24.00 -16.21 -0.32
C PHE A 28 -25.32 -16.97 -0.48
N GLU A 29 -26.30 -16.65 0.36
CA GLU A 29 -27.62 -17.28 0.36
C GLU A 29 -28.63 -16.46 -0.43
N THR A 30 -28.42 -15.14 -0.55
CA THR A 30 -29.36 -14.21 -1.18
C THR A 30 -28.72 -13.33 -2.24
N LEU A 31 -29.54 -12.85 -3.19
CA LEU A 31 -29.10 -11.87 -4.19
C LEU A 31 -28.61 -10.56 -3.55
N GLU A 32 -29.27 -10.13 -2.48
CA GLU A 32 -28.91 -8.91 -1.75
C GLU A 32 -27.50 -9.00 -1.15
N GLU A 33 -27.11 -10.16 -0.62
CA GLU A 33 -25.74 -10.39 -0.13
C GLU A 33 -24.70 -10.30 -1.24
N ILE A 34 -25.02 -10.79 -2.44
CA ILE A 34 -24.14 -10.71 -3.61
C ILE A 34 -23.97 -9.26 -4.05
N GLU A 35 -25.06 -8.48 -4.12
CA GLU A 35 -25.01 -7.06 -4.45
C GLU A 35 -24.19 -6.28 -3.42
N GLN A 36 -24.42 -6.53 -2.13
CA GLN A 36 -23.63 -5.92 -1.06
C GLN A 36 -22.14 -6.28 -1.18
N ALA A 37 -21.81 -7.54 -1.43
CA ALA A 37 -20.43 -7.97 -1.63
C ALA A 37 -19.78 -7.22 -2.80
N ALA A 38 -20.48 -7.08 -3.93
CA ALA A 38 -19.99 -6.35 -5.10
C ALA A 38 -19.64 -4.89 -4.77
N TYR A 39 -20.52 -4.18 -4.05
CA TYR A 39 -20.26 -2.81 -3.63
C TYR A 39 -19.09 -2.68 -2.65
N LEU A 40 -18.92 -3.65 -1.75
CA LEU A 40 -17.81 -3.67 -0.81
C LEU A 40 -16.48 -3.97 -1.51
N LEU A 41 -16.47 -4.89 -2.48
CA LEU A 41 -15.29 -5.18 -3.29
C LEU A 41 -14.84 -3.97 -4.11
N GLN A 42 -15.80 -3.21 -4.65
CA GLN A 42 -15.48 -1.95 -5.31
C GLN A 42 -14.80 -0.96 -4.35
N GLN A 43 -15.35 -0.76 -3.16
CA GLN A 43 -14.75 0.10 -2.13
C GLN A 43 -13.36 -0.38 -1.71
N ALA A 44 -13.16 -1.69 -1.57
CA ALA A 44 -11.86 -2.28 -1.28
C ALA A 44 -10.83 -1.97 -2.38
N SER A 45 -11.24 -2.03 -3.65
CA SER A 45 -10.39 -1.68 -4.78
C SER A 45 -10.00 -0.20 -4.77
N GLU A 46 -10.95 0.70 -4.45
CA GLU A 46 -10.69 2.13 -4.36
C GLU A 46 -9.72 2.46 -3.22
N LEU A 47 -9.89 1.81 -2.06
CA LEU A 47 -8.98 1.90 -0.92
C LEU A 47 -7.57 1.46 -1.32
N ALA A 48 -7.43 0.28 -1.92
CA ALA A 48 -6.14 -0.28 -2.33
C ALA A 48 -5.40 0.65 -3.32
N GLU A 49 -6.10 1.19 -4.31
CA GLU A 49 -5.52 2.15 -5.26
C GLU A 49 -5.13 3.47 -4.58
N SER A 50 -5.89 3.94 -3.59
CA SER A 50 -5.54 5.11 -2.79
C SER A 50 -4.26 4.89 -2.00
N THR A 51 -4.17 3.79 -1.25
CA THR A 51 -2.98 3.41 -0.47
C THR A 51 -1.76 3.30 -1.38
N LYS A 52 -1.87 2.62 -2.52
CA LYS A 52 -0.80 2.50 -3.52
C LYS A 52 -0.30 3.85 -4.01
N ARG A 53 -1.20 4.81 -4.29
CA ARG A 53 -0.82 6.18 -4.69
C ARG A 53 -0.04 6.88 -3.58
N GLN A 54 -0.51 6.82 -2.33
CA GLN A 54 0.16 7.44 -1.18
C GLN A 54 1.55 6.83 -0.93
N THR A 55 1.68 5.51 -1.01
CA THR A 55 2.98 4.82 -0.90
C THR A 55 3.92 5.26 -2.01
N THR A 56 3.44 5.34 -3.25
CA THR A 56 4.24 5.79 -4.39
C THR A 56 4.76 7.22 -4.19
N GLN A 57 3.89 8.14 -3.75
CA GLN A 57 4.28 9.51 -3.44
C GLN A 57 5.35 9.56 -2.34
N THR A 58 5.16 8.79 -1.27
CA THR A 58 6.12 8.70 -0.16
C THR A 58 7.49 8.20 -0.65
N LEU A 59 7.51 7.13 -1.46
CA LEU A 59 8.74 6.59 -2.03
C LEU A 59 9.44 7.61 -2.94
N GLN A 60 8.69 8.38 -3.72
CA GLN A 60 9.23 9.42 -4.58
C GLN A 60 9.86 10.56 -3.77
N HIS A 61 9.23 10.96 -2.66
CA HIS A 61 9.81 11.93 -1.73
C HIS A 61 11.10 11.40 -1.11
N LEU A 62 11.10 10.18 -0.59
CA LEU A 62 12.30 9.55 -0.01
C LEU A 62 13.45 9.47 -1.02
N LYS A 63 13.17 9.08 -2.26
CA LYS A 63 14.16 9.05 -3.34
C LYS A 63 14.76 10.44 -3.56
N SER A 64 13.91 11.46 -3.66
CA SER A 64 14.36 12.85 -3.88
C SER A 64 15.24 13.35 -2.72
N THR A 65 14.89 13.01 -1.48
CA THR A 65 15.71 13.31 -0.31
C THR A 65 17.06 12.60 -0.35
N ILE A 66 17.11 11.32 -0.72
CA ILE A 66 18.36 10.57 -0.89
C ILE A 66 19.23 11.19 -1.97
N ASP A 67 18.66 11.54 -3.12
CA ASP A 67 19.38 12.14 -4.24
C ASP A 67 19.95 13.51 -3.85
N TYR A 68 19.18 14.31 -3.11
CA TYR A 68 19.66 15.57 -2.53
C TYR A 68 20.85 15.34 -1.59
N LEU A 69 20.74 14.41 -0.65
CA LEU A 69 21.83 14.09 0.30
C LEU A 69 23.10 13.61 -0.42
N LYS A 70 22.97 12.83 -1.48
CA LYS A 70 24.11 12.41 -2.31
C LYS A 70 24.74 13.57 -3.06
N SER A 71 23.93 14.50 -3.57
CA SER A 71 24.41 15.68 -4.30
C SER A 71 25.10 16.72 -3.40
N SER A 72 24.74 16.75 -2.11
CA SER A 72 25.34 17.65 -1.12
C SER A 72 26.55 17.06 -0.40
N GLN A 73 26.87 15.77 -0.62
CA GLN A 73 28.15 15.21 -0.22
C GLN A 73 29.26 15.82 -1.08
N THR A 74 30.11 16.62 -0.46
CA THR A 74 31.39 17.01 -1.06
C THR A 74 32.18 15.74 -1.38
N PRO A 75 32.79 15.63 -2.58
CA PRO A 75 33.65 14.50 -2.89
C PRO A 75 34.70 14.42 -1.78
N THR A 76 34.83 13.25 -1.17
CA THR A 76 35.88 13.01 -0.18
C THR A 76 37.19 13.17 -0.92
N ASP A 77 37.83 14.33 -0.73
CA ASP A 77 39.13 14.64 -1.30
C ASP A 77 40.07 13.58 -0.74
N SER A 78 40.41 12.60 -1.57
CA SER A 78 41.35 11.53 -1.23
C SER A 78 42.73 12.16 -1.26
N SER A 79 43.04 12.92 -0.22
CA SER A 79 44.31 13.63 -0.01
C SER A 79 45.50 12.69 0.24
N LEU A 80 45.34 11.38 0.01
CA LEU A 80 46.42 10.40 -0.08
C LEU A 80 46.98 10.32 -1.50
N ASN A 81 47.24 11.47 -2.14
CA ASN A 81 48.12 11.54 -3.30
C ASN A 81 49.55 11.85 -2.82
N ILE A 82 50.16 10.89 -2.12
CA ILE A 82 51.60 10.94 -1.84
C ILE A 82 52.30 10.43 -3.09
N LYS A 83 52.80 11.35 -3.93
CA LYS A 83 53.74 10.99 -5.00
C LYS A 83 55.02 10.44 -4.37
N LEU A 84 55.31 9.17 -4.61
CA LEU A 84 56.64 8.58 -4.42
C LEU A 84 57.58 9.04 -5.53
#